data_AF-A0A1T5K3J5-F1
#
_entry.id   AF-A0A1T5K3J5-F1
#
_cell.length_a   1.000
_cell.length_b   1.000
_cell.length_c   1.000
_cell.angle_alpha   90.00
_cell.angle_beta   90.00
_cell.angle_gamma   90.00
#
_symmetry.space_group_name_H-M   'P 1'
#
loop_
_entity.id
_entity.type
_entity.pdbx_description
1 polymer ?
#
loop_
_entity_poly.entity_id
_entity_poly.type
_entity_poly.pdbx_seq_one_letter_code
_entity_poly.pdbx_strand_id
1 'polypeptide(L)'
;MKKLHFILVLAVLGLSARTGFAQEAVDLGLSVKWASCNVGASSTFDVGSYFAWGEVEAKESYWWRNYSMSNTPDYSDMDEILLDKQDPSVLTEYCGSDGKTRLDSADDVACQKWGENWRIPTAEEWTELLENCSWAWTQRASEEGDFKVLIGGFKVTSKKNGNSIYLPASGVWMGVAPVEPSKTGQYWTSSLNSDNPVEAWCFSFFPGGSLGWHTGWPRSIETETLFRSHGLPVRPVTD
;
A
#
# COMPACT_ATOMS: atom_id res chain seq x y z
N MET A 1 53.73 -0.08 41.84
CA MET A 1 52.29 0.23 41.82
C MET A 1 51.99 1.05 40.57
N LYS A 2 51.53 0.42 39.48
CA LYS A 2 51.27 1.07 38.20
C LYS A 2 49.83 1.65 38.23
N LYS A 3 49.69 2.95 38.00
CA LYS A 3 48.39 3.65 37.92
C LYS A 3 47.70 3.30 36.59
N LEU A 4 46.59 2.57 36.69
CA LEU A 4 45.73 2.25 35.54
C LEU A 4 44.89 3.50 35.20
N HIS A 5 45.09 4.06 34.01
CA HIS A 5 44.25 5.13 33.48
C HIS A 5 43.03 4.49 32.84
N PHE A 6 41.84 4.73 33.41
CA PHE A 6 40.57 4.39 32.77
C PHE A 6 40.26 5.47 31.74
N ILE A 7 40.32 5.11 30.46
CA ILE A 7 39.78 5.90 29.36
C ILE A 7 38.27 5.63 29.32
N LEU A 8 37.48 6.62 29.71
CA LEU A 8 36.03 6.61 29.56
C LEU A 8 35.70 6.86 28.07
N VAL A 9 35.42 5.79 27.33
CA VAL A 9 34.86 5.92 25.97
C VAL A 9 33.39 6.26 26.11
N LEU A 10 33.05 7.54 25.96
CA LEU A 10 31.68 8.01 25.78
C LEU A 10 31.21 7.52 24.41
N ALA A 11 30.46 6.41 24.38
CA ALA A 11 29.69 6.01 23.23
C ALA A 11 28.58 7.04 23.02
N VAL A 12 28.75 7.94 22.05
CA VAL A 12 27.67 8.78 21.56
C VAL A 12 26.74 7.84 20.78
N LEU A 13 25.68 7.37 21.44
CA LEU A 13 24.52 6.82 20.75
C LEU A 13 23.95 7.94 19.90
N GLY A 14 24.27 7.92 18.61
CA GLY A 14 23.58 8.71 17.60
C GLY A 14 22.13 8.22 17.53
N LEU A 15 21.26 8.77 18.38
CA LEU A 15 19.84 8.81 18.08
C LEU A 15 19.69 9.72 16.87
N SER A 16 19.72 9.11 15.68
CA SER A 16 19.07 9.69 14.53
C SER A 16 17.58 9.69 14.86
N ALA A 17 17.11 10.79 15.43
CA ALA A 17 15.69 11.09 15.43
C ALA A 17 15.31 11.22 13.96
N ARG A 18 14.77 10.15 13.37
CA ARG A 18 13.98 10.26 12.15
C ARG A 18 12.90 11.29 12.49
N THR A 19 13.03 12.51 11.97
CA THR A 19 11.95 13.48 11.95
C THR A 19 10.89 12.88 11.03
N GLY A 20 10.12 11.95 11.57
CA GLY A 20 9.05 11.29 10.86
C GLY A 20 8.03 12.34 10.47
N PHE A 21 7.66 12.35 9.21
CA PHE A 21 6.47 13.05 8.76
C PHE A 21 5.28 12.59 9.62
N ALA A 22 4.68 13.53 10.37
CA ALA A 22 3.53 13.21 11.20
C ALA A 22 2.31 12.96 10.30
N GLN A 23 1.76 11.76 10.37
CA GLN A 23 0.51 11.44 9.71
C GLN A 23 -0.65 12.22 10.35
N GLU A 24 -1.58 12.69 9.53
CA GLU A 24 -2.76 13.44 9.97
C GLU A 24 -4.03 12.69 9.55
N ALA A 25 -5.05 12.73 10.41
CA ALA A 25 -6.40 12.27 10.10
C ALA A 25 -7.18 13.40 9.42
N VAL A 26 -7.37 13.29 8.10
CA VAL A 26 -8.06 14.29 7.29
C VAL A 26 -9.55 13.93 7.21
N ASP A 27 -10.38 14.76 7.84
CA ASP A 27 -11.84 14.61 7.76
C ASP A 27 -12.36 15.14 6.41
N LEU A 28 -12.78 14.22 5.54
CA LEU A 28 -13.39 14.52 4.25
C LEU A 28 -14.93 14.63 4.32
N GLY A 29 -15.53 14.56 5.51
CA GLY A 29 -16.98 14.48 5.72
C GLY A 29 -17.57 13.13 5.30
N LEU A 30 -16.74 12.10 5.18
CA LEU A 30 -17.11 10.73 4.82
C LEU A 30 -17.36 9.89 6.09
N SER A 31 -17.58 8.59 5.92
CA SER A 31 -17.76 7.66 7.05
C SER A 31 -16.52 7.55 7.96
N VAL A 32 -15.33 7.82 7.42
CA VAL A 32 -14.05 7.77 8.13
C VAL A 32 -13.15 8.95 7.78
N LYS A 33 -12.16 9.22 8.63
CA LYS A 33 -11.06 10.15 8.35
C LYS A 33 -9.95 9.42 7.61
N TRP A 34 -9.42 10.05 6.57
CA TRP A 34 -8.38 9.48 5.72
C TRP A 34 -6.99 9.96 6.13
N ALA A 35 -5.99 9.09 6.09
CA ALA A 35 -4.61 9.48 6.36
C ALA A 35 -4.05 10.45 5.31
N SER A 36 -3.26 11.42 5.75
CA SER A 36 -2.55 12.35 4.87
C SER A 36 -1.46 11.70 4.01
N CYS A 37 -0.90 10.55 4.41
CA CYS A 37 0.13 9.80 3.68
C CYS A 37 -0.10 8.26 3.68
N ASN A 38 0.67 7.54 2.85
CA ASN A 38 0.71 6.08 2.86
C ASN A 38 1.55 5.56 4.04
N VAL A 39 1.34 4.30 4.43
CA VAL A 39 2.23 3.63 5.39
C VAL A 39 3.66 3.59 4.82
N GLY A 40 4.65 3.98 5.63
CA GLY A 40 6.06 4.03 5.23
C GLY A 40 6.45 5.27 4.39
N ALA A 41 5.53 6.20 4.13
CA ALA A 41 5.82 7.43 3.40
C ALA A 41 6.52 8.49 4.29
N SER A 42 7.41 9.29 3.71
CA SER A 42 8.03 10.45 4.37
C SER A 42 7.40 11.80 3.97
N SER A 43 6.37 11.78 3.11
CA SER A 43 5.57 12.94 2.74
C SER A 43 4.19 12.49 2.23
N THR A 44 3.23 13.43 2.10
CA THR A 44 1.91 13.16 1.49
C THR A 44 1.97 12.67 0.04
N PHE A 45 3.10 12.86 -0.64
CA PHE A 45 3.30 12.55 -2.05
C PHE A 45 4.17 11.31 -2.27
N ASP A 46 4.80 10.77 -1.24
CA ASP A 46 5.62 9.57 -1.37
C ASP A 46 4.71 8.35 -1.49
N VAL A 47 5.10 7.41 -2.34
CA VAL A 47 4.34 6.17 -2.57
C VAL A 47 4.28 5.28 -1.33
N GLY A 48 5.17 5.48 -0.37
CA GLY A 48 5.27 4.68 0.85
C GLY A 48 5.92 3.33 0.62
N SER A 49 5.73 2.43 1.58
CA SER A 49 6.13 1.04 1.47
C SER A 49 5.01 0.21 0.85
N TYR A 50 5.40 -0.91 0.24
CA TYR A 50 4.48 -1.92 -0.27
C TYR A 50 4.34 -3.03 0.77
N PHE A 51 3.20 -3.70 0.78
CA PHE A 51 2.90 -4.81 1.68
C PHE A 51 2.06 -5.85 0.93
N ALA A 52 2.31 -7.14 1.18
CA ALA A 52 1.37 -8.17 0.77
C ALA A 52 0.12 -8.10 1.66
N TRP A 53 -1.03 -8.53 1.15
CA TRP A 53 -2.28 -8.45 1.91
C TRP A 53 -2.21 -9.34 3.15
N GLY A 54 -2.40 -8.77 4.34
CA GLY A 54 -2.24 -9.47 5.61
C GLY A 54 -0.81 -9.51 6.15
N GLU A 55 0.17 -8.96 5.43
CA GLU A 55 1.54 -8.83 5.92
C GLU A 55 1.84 -7.43 6.45
N VAL A 56 2.60 -7.38 7.53
CA VAL A 56 2.88 -6.14 8.27
C VAL A 56 4.32 -5.66 8.11
N GLU A 57 5.15 -6.43 7.41
CA GLU A 57 6.52 -6.07 7.06
C GLU A 57 6.71 -6.00 5.55
N ALA A 58 7.48 -5.01 5.11
CA ALA A 58 7.82 -4.85 3.70
C ALA A 58 8.89 -5.89 3.30
N LYS A 59 8.84 -6.32 2.04
CA LYS A 59 9.77 -7.29 1.44
C LYS A 59 10.52 -6.69 0.26
N GLU A 60 11.63 -7.34 -0.10
CA GLU A 60 12.41 -7.01 -1.30
C GLU A 60 11.82 -7.66 -2.58
N SER A 61 10.90 -8.60 -2.43
CA SER A 61 10.16 -9.19 -3.54
C SER A 61 8.79 -9.71 -3.09
N TYR A 62 7.84 -9.71 -4.01
CA TYR A 62 6.44 -10.08 -3.77
C TYR A 62 6.05 -11.21 -4.72
N TRP A 63 6.15 -12.43 -4.21
CA TRP A 63 5.85 -13.66 -4.94
C TRP A 63 4.90 -14.52 -4.12
N TRP A 64 4.06 -15.32 -4.76
CA TRP A 64 3.21 -16.27 -4.04
C TRP A 64 4.01 -17.19 -3.11
N ARG A 65 5.18 -17.68 -3.56
CA ARG A 65 6.07 -18.54 -2.76
C ARG A 65 6.60 -17.93 -1.45
N ASN A 66 6.61 -16.59 -1.34
CA ASN A 66 7.08 -15.89 -0.14
C ASN A 66 5.94 -15.19 0.60
N TYR A 67 4.69 -15.57 0.31
CA TYR A 67 3.51 -15.08 0.98
C TYR A 67 3.23 -15.90 2.24
N SER A 68 3.25 -15.22 3.39
CA SER A 68 3.20 -15.83 4.72
C SER A 68 1.89 -16.54 5.07
N MET A 69 0.78 -16.18 4.41
CA MET A 69 -0.53 -16.81 4.63
C MET A 69 -0.78 -18.01 3.70
N SER A 70 0.29 -18.62 3.18
CA SER A 70 0.22 -19.80 2.32
C SER A 70 1.30 -20.84 2.66
N ASN A 71 0.93 -22.11 2.61
CA ASN A 71 1.85 -23.26 2.63
C ASN A 71 2.18 -23.70 1.20
N THR A 72 2.60 -22.77 0.36
CA THR A 72 2.95 -23.08 -1.03
C THR A 72 4.08 -24.10 -1.07
N PRO A 73 3.95 -25.21 -1.82
CA PRO A 73 5.07 -26.14 -2.03
C PRO A 73 6.28 -25.39 -2.62
N ASP A 74 7.50 -25.76 -2.24
CA ASP A 74 8.74 -25.22 -2.83
C ASP A 74 8.76 -25.52 -4.34
N TYR A 75 8.27 -24.59 -5.16
CA TYR A 75 8.41 -24.63 -6.61
C TYR A 75 9.70 -23.92 -7.01
N SER A 76 10.46 -24.51 -7.93
CA SER A 76 11.60 -23.82 -8.53
C SER A 76 11.10 -22.61 -9.34
N ASP A 77 11.86 -21.50 -9.31
CA ASP A 77 11.57 -20.22 -9.98
C ASP A 77 11.29 -20.30 -11.51
N MET A 78 11.43 -21.49 -12.11
CA MET A 78 11.28 -21.74 -13.54
C MET A 78 9.91 -22.29 -13.96
N ASP A 79 9.02 -22.65 -13.03
CA ASP A 79 7.65 -23.07 -13.36
C ASP A 79 6.72 -21.85 -13.43
N GLU A 80 6.98 -20.95 -14.38
CA GLU A 80 6.10 -19.81 -14.71
C GLU A 80 4.64 -20.23 -14.93
N ILE A 81 4.42 -21.46 -15.40
CA ILE A 81 3.10 -22.05 -15.69
C ILE A 81 2.22 -22.22 -14.45
N LEU A 82 2.78 -22.21 -13.23
CA LEU A 82 2.03 -22.40 -11.98
C LEU A 82 1.74 -21.08 -11.24
N LEU A 83 2.29 -19.94 -11.67
CA LEU A 83 2.03 -18.63 -11.04
C LEU A 83 0.58 -18.13 -11.24
N ASP A 84 -0.08 -18.55 -12.33
CA ASP A 84 -1.45 -18.16 -12.69
C ASP A 84 -2.55 -19.10 -12.12
N LYS A 85 -2.17 -20.21 -11.48
CA LYS A 85 -3.13 -21.15 -10.86
C LYS A 85 -2.81 -21.33 -9.39
N GLN A 86 -3.14 -20.31 -8.61
CA GLN A 86 -3.05 -20.38 -7.16
C GLN A 86 -4.21 -21.23 -6.64
N ASP A 87 -3.87 -22.36 -6.02
CA ASP A 87 -4.84 -23.24 -5.38
C ASP A 87 -5.22 -22.66 -4.01
N PRO A 88 -6.48 -22.25 -3.78
CA PRO A 88 -6.91 -21.75 -2.48
C PRO A 88 -6.71 -22.77 -1.34
N SER A 89 -6.52 -24.06 -1.64
CA SER A 89 -6.25 -25.10 -0.64
C SER A 89 -4.92 -24.93 0.11
N VAL A 90 -3.97 -24.18 -0.45
CA VAL A 90 -2.68 -23.91 0.20
C VAL A 90 -2.73 -22.77 1.22
N LEU A 91 -3.85 -22.06 1.31
CA LEU A 91 -4.01 -20.93 2.21
C LEU A 91 -4.14 -21.40 3.67
N THR A 92 -3.35 -20.80 4.55
CA THR A 92 -3.40 -21.08 5.99
C THR A 92 -4.34 -20.15 6.73
N GLU A 93 -4.53 -18.94 6.22
CA GLU A 93 -5.42 -17.92 6.78
C GLU A 93 -6.23 -17.23 5.68
N TYR A 94 -7.40 -16.72 6.07
CA TYR A 94 -8.35 -16.06 5.18
C TYR A 94 -8.67 -16.95 3.98
N CYS A 95 -8.88 -18.25 4.24
CA CYS A 95 -8.99 -19.30 3.23
C CYS A 95 -10.43 -19.58 2.79
N GLY A 96 -11.37 -18.69 3.12
CA GLY A 96 -12.80 -18.82 2.85
C GLY A 96 -13.53 -19.77 3.80
N SER A 97 -12.86 -20.84 4.27
CA SER A 97 -13.44 -21.79 5.24
C SER A 97 -13.35 -21.32 6.70
N ASP A 98 -12.51 -20.33 7.00
CA ASP A 98 -12.33 -19.74 8.33
C ASP A 98 -13.37 -18.64 8.65
N GLY A 99 -14.21 -18.28 7.68
CA GLY A 99 -15.26 -17.27 7.83
C GLY A 99 -14.75 -15.82 7.91
N LYS A 100 -13.45 -15.58 7.71
CA LYS A 100 -12.88 -14.24 7.70
C LYS A 100 -13.08 -13.59 6.33
N THR A 101 -13.71 -12.42 6.30
CA THR A 101 -13.96 -11.66 5.06
C THR A 101 -13.18 -10.35 4.99
N ARG A 102 -12.44 -10.00 6.05
CA ARG A 102 -11.58 -8.83 6.12
C ARG A 102 -10.40 -9.07 7.05
N LEU A 103 -9.36 -8.24 6.94
CA LEU A 103 -8.19 -8.29 7.83
C LEU A 103 -8.57 -8.11 9.30
N ASP A 104 -8.00 -8.97 10.15
CA ASP A 104 -7.93 -8.75 11.58
C ASP A 104 -6.86 -7.71 11.90
N SER A 105 -6.97 -7.05 13.07
CA SER A 105 -6.00 -6.04 13.52
C SER A 105 -4.55 -6.53 13.55
N ALA A 106 -4.32 -7.82 13.78
CA ALA A 106 -2.99 -8.43 13.79
C ALA A 106 -2.31 -8.43 12.40
N ASP A 107 -3.11 -8.52 11.34
CA ASP A 107 -2.67 -8.63 9.95
C ASP A 107 -2.86 -7.32 9.18
N ASP A 108 -3.35 -6.28 9.85
CA ASP A 108 -3.50 -4.94 9.32
C ASP A 108 -2.25 -4.10 9.62
N VAL A 109 -1.46 -3.81 8.58
CA VAL A 109 -0.22 -3.05 8.72
C VAL A 109 -0.41 -1.63 9.26
N ALA A 110 -1.55 -1.00 8.97
CA ALA A 110 -1.85 0.32 9.50
C ALA A 110 -2.11 0.24 11.01
N CYS A 111 -2.85 -0.77 11.45
CA CYS A 111 -3.06 -1.05 12.86
C CYS A 111 -1.74 -1.37 13.58
N GLN A 112 -0.93 -2.27 13.02
CA GLN A 112 0.33 -2.68 13.64
C GLN A 112 1.37 -1.55 13.70
N LYS A 113 1.48 -0.72 12.66
CA LYS A 113 2.51 0.33 12.62
C LYS A 113 2.05 1.66 13.23
N TRP A 114 0.76 2.00 13.16
CA TRP A 114 0.24 3.31 13.59
C TRP A 114 -0.70 3.25 14.80
N GLY A 115 -1.06 2.05 15.28
CA GLY A 115 -1.88 1.81 16.46
C GLY A 115 -3.34 1.45 16.14
N GLU A 116 -4.05 0.89 17.13
CA GLU A 116 -5.36 0.22 16.98
C GLU A 116 -6.48 1.06 16.35
N ASN A 117 -6.35 2.39 16.35
CA ASN A 117 -7.33 3.28 15.72
C ASN A 117 -7.15 3.39 14.21
N TRP A 118 -5.98 3.07 13.68
CA TRP A 118 -5.69 3.11 12.25
C TRP A 118 -5.87 1.73 11.64
N ARG A 119 -6.45 1.69 10.44
CA ARG A 119 -6.67 0.45 9.70
C ARG A 119 -6.61 0.67 8.19
N ILE A 120 -6.45 -0.41 7.45
CA ILE A 120 -6.66 -0.43 6.01
C ILE A 120 -8.17 -0.23 5.75
N PRO A 121 -8.56 0.73 4.88
CA PRO A 121 -9.95 0.93 4.51
C PRO A 121 -10.56 -0.31 3.83
N THR A 122 -11.85 -0.51 4.04
CA THR A 122 -12.67 -1.51 3.35
C THR A 122 -12.90 -1.12 1.90
N ALA A 123 -13.35 -2.08 1.08
CA ALA A 123 -13.76 -1.80 -0.30
C ALA A 123 -14.90 -0.76 -0.36
N GLU A 124 -15.85 -0.82 0.57
CA GLU A 124 -16.98 0.10 0.66
C GLU A 124 -16.54 1.54 0.97
N GLU A 125 -15.52 1.73 1.81
CA GLU A 125 -14.97 3.05 2.12
C GLU A 125 -14.23 3.66 0.93
N TRP A 126 -13.51 2.84 0.15
CA TRP A 126 -12.94 3.27 -1.12
C TRP A 126 -14.01 3.66 -2.14
N THR A 127 -15.10 2.90 -2.22
CA THR A 127 -16.28 3.25 -3.04
C THR A 127 -16.88 4.59 -2.58
N GLU A 128 -17.04 4.81 -1.26
CA GLU A 128 -17.54 6.08 -0.74
C GLU A 128 -16.65 7.26 -1.17
N LEU A 129 -15.32 7.11 -1.05
CA LEU A 129 -14.35 8.12 -1.47
C LEU A 129 -14.48 8.41 -2.98
N LEU A 130 -14.57 7.37 -3.81
CA LEU A 130 -14.75 7.50 -5.25
C LEU A 130 -15.99 8.32 -5.61
N GLU A 131 -17.14 7.98 -5.03
CA GLU A 131 -18.42 8.58 -5.37
C GLU A 131 -18.57 10.00 -4.83
N ASN A 132 -18.01 10.28 -3.64
CA ASN A 132 -18.23 11.54 -2.92
C ASN A 132 -17.13 12.59 -3.08
N CYS A 133 -16.07 12.29 -3.84
CA CYS A 133 -14.98 13.23 -4.11
C CYS A 133 -14.86 13.61 -5.60
N SER A 134 -14.21 14.74 -5.85
CA SER A 134 -13.70 15.12 -7.17
C SER A 134 -12.21 14.77 -7.28
N TRP A 135 -11.81 14.33 -8.47
CA TRP A 135 -10.49 13.77 -8.72
C TRP A 135 -9.78 14.57 -9.81
N ALA A 136 -8.65 15.19 -9.45
CA ALA A 136 -7.82 15.97 -10.37
C ALA A 136 -6.40 15.39 -10.41
N TRP A 137 -5.95 14.95 -11.59
CA TRP A 137 -4.59 14.48 -11.78
C TRP A 137 -3.61 15.64 -11.64
N THR A 138 -2.55 15.44 -10.87
CA THR A 138 -1.46 16.41 -10.73
C THR A 138 -0.12 15.71 -10.92
N GLN A 139 0.86 16.46 -11.43
CA GLN A 139 2.25 16.01 -11.50
C GLN A 139 3.12 17.06 -10.86
N ARG A 140 4.20 16.62 -10.22
CA ARG A 140 5.26 17.49 -9.74
C ARG A 140 6.62 16.93 -10.13
N ALA A 141 7.58 17.82 -10.35
CA ALA A 141 8.97 17.43 -10.47
C ALA A 141 9.50 17.01 -9.10
N SER A 142 10.23 15.91 -9.08
CA SER A 142 11.06 15.44 -7.97
C SER A 142 12.48 15.27 -8.48
N GLU A 143 13.46 15.42 -7.60
CA GLU A 143 14.87 15.17 -7.89
C GLU A 143 15.25 13.81 -7.30
N GLU A 144 15.79 12.93 -8.13
CA GLU A 144 16.35 11.65 -7.71
C GLU A 144 17.78 11.55 -8.26
N GLY A 145 18.76 11.87 -7.40
CA GLY A 145 20.12 12.13 -7.84
C GLY A 145 20.17 13.30 -8.83
N ASP A 146 20.80 13.10 -9.98
CA ASP A 146 20.91 14.12 -11.05
C ASP A 146 19.70 14.14 -11.99
N PHE A 147 18.72 13.24 -11.81
CA PHE A 147 17.56 13.12 -12.68
C PHE A 147 16.34 13.87 -12.13
N LYS A 148 15.65 14.59 -13.02
CA LYS A 148 14.31 15.12 -12.75
C LYS A 148 13.26 14.09 -13.16
N VAL A 149 12.54 13.60 -12.16
CA VAL A 149 11.46 12.62 -12.35
C VAL A 149 10.12 13.34 -12.15
N LEU A 150 9.14 13.05 -13.00
CA LEU A 150 7.77 13.51 -12.77
C LEU A 150 7.03 12.45 -11.96
N ILE A 151 6.61 12.82 -10.75
CA ILE A 151 5.76 11.98 -9.91
C ILE A 151 4.31 12.45 -10.03
N GLY A 152 3.43 11.52 -10.37
CA GLY A 152 2.00 11.75 -10.63
C GLY A 152 1.10 11.21 -9.52
N GLY A 153 -0.18 11.55 -9.60
CA GLY A 153 -1.20 11.11 -8.65
C GLY A 153 -2.44 12.01 -8.69
N PHE A 154 -3.43 11.68 -7.87
CA PHE A 154 -4.69 12.42 -7.80
C PHE A 154 -4.77 13.25 -6.53
N LYS A 155 -5.12 14.54 -6.69
CA LYS A 155 -5.74 15.31 -5.63
C LYS A 155 -7.22 14.92 -5.55
N VAL A 156 -7.62 14.40 -4.40
CA VAL A 156 -8.98 13.95 -4.10
C VAL A 156 -9.62 14.97 -3.17
N THR A 157 -10.65 15.65 -3.64
CA THR A 157 -11.29 16.75 -2.89
C THR A 157 -12.74 16.39 -2.56
N SER A 158 -13.10 16.44 -1.28
CA SER A 158 -14.46 16.17 -0.82
C SER A 158 -15.47 17.14 -1.42
N LYS A 159 -16.57 16.59 -1.96
CA LYS A 159 -17.73 17.40 -2.38
C LYS A 159 -18.55 17.92 -1.18
N LYS A 160 -18.35 17.34 0.03
CA LYS A 160 -19.12 17.68 1.24
C LYS A 160 -18.52 18.88 1.99
N ASN A 161 -17.20 18.92 2.17
CA ASN A 161 -16.55 19.96 2.98
C ASN A 161 -15.34 20.66 2.31
N GLY A 162 -14.95 20.24 1.11
CA GLY A 162 -13.83 20.85 0.37
C GLY A 162 -12.43 20.48 0.87
N ASN A 163 -12.31 19.68 1.94
CA ASN A 163 -11.03 19.13 2.37
C ASN A 163 -10.50 18.15 1.32
N SER A 164 -9.17 17.96 1.30
CA SER A 164 -8.53 17.14 0.27
C SER A 164 -7.36 16.32 0.77
N ILE A 165 -7.17 15.15 0.17
CA ILE A 165 -5.97 14.32 0.29
C ILE A 165 -5.28 14.18 -1.07
N TYR A 166 -4.04 13.70 -1.06
CA TYR A 166 -3.30 13.33 -2.27
C TYR A 166 -2.99 11.83 -2.29
N LEU A 167 -3.33 11.18 -3.39
CA LEU A 167 -3.04 9.77 -3.63
C LEU A 167 -1.97 9.66 -4.73
N PRO A 168 -0.72 9.29 -4.40
CA PRO A 168 0.33 9.12 -5.38
C PRO A 168 0.06 7.94 -6.32
N ALA A 169 0.53 8.04 -7.56
CA ALA A 169 0.51 6.94 -8.53
C ALA A 169 1.65 5.96 -8.19
N SER A 170 1.36 5.02 -7.29
CA SER A 170 2.28 4.06 -6.70
C SER A 170 2.60 2.83 -7.55
N GLY A 171 1.76 2.50 -8.52
CA GLY A 171 1.82 1.20 -9.21
C GLY A 171 1.69 0.03 -8.23
N VAL A 172 2.26 -1.10 -8.62
CA VAL A 172 2.19 -2.38 -7.91
C VAL A 172 3.52 -3.09 -7.91
N TRP A 173 3.85 -3.79 -6.83
CA TRP A 173 5.06 -4.61 -6.79
C TRP A 173 4.71 -6.08 -7.04
N MET A 174 5.08 -6.54 -8.22
CA MET A 174 4.98 -7.93 -8.63
C MET A 174 6.39 -8.49 -8.84
N GLY A 175 6.73 -9.52 -8.07
CA GLY A 175 8.03 -10.14 -8.15
C GLY A 175 9.18 -9.31 -7.62
N VAL A 176 10.25 -9.12 -8.39
CA VAL A 176 11.51 -8.49 -7.92
C VAL A 176 11.55 -6.97 -8.09
N ALA A 177 10.57 -6.35 -8.74
CA ALA A 177 10.55 -4.90 -8.93
C ALA A 177 9.12 -4.33 -8.96
N PRO A 178 8.94 -3.05 -8.59
CA PRO A 178 7.69 -2.35 -8.82
C PRO A 178 7.42 -2.16 -10.31
N VAL A 179 6.18 -2.46 -10.71
CA VAL A 179 5.60 -2.29 -12.03
C VAL A 179 4.79 -0.99 -12.02
N GLU A 180 4.96 -0.19 -13.07
CA GLU A 180 4.20 1.05 -13.33
C GLU A 180 4.24 2.17 -12.27
N PRO A 181 5.34 2.39 -11.53
CA PRO A 181 5.41 3.56 -10.65
C PRO A 181 5.23 4.85 -11.45
N SER A 182 4.56 5.83 -10.85
CA SER A 182 4.22 7.15 -11.43
C SER A 182 3.17 7.15 -12.56
N LYS A 183 2.58 6.00 -12.91
CA LYS A 183 1.58 5.90 -13.99
C LYS A 183 0.22 5.44 -13.51
N THR A 184 0.15 4.50 -12.57
CA THR A 184 -1.10 3.97 -12.02
C THR A 184 -1.06 4.06 -10.50
N GLY A 185 -2.20 4.12 -9.85
CA GLY A 185 -2.29 4.00 -8.39
C GLY A 185 -3.04 2.73 -8.06
N GLN A 186 -2.45 1.88 -7.23
CA GLN A 186 -3.10 0.69 -6.69
C GLN A 186 -2.95 0.69 -5.17
N TYR A 187 -4.02 0.37 -4.44
CA TYR A 187 -4.07 0.41 -3.00
C TYR A 187 -4.82 -0.78 -2.45
N TRP A 188 -4.31 -1.39 -1.38
CA TRP A 188 -5.07 -2.44 -0.71
C TRP A 188 -6.35 -1.90 -0.07
N THR A 189 -7.40 -2.72 -0.15
CA THR A 189 -8.51 -2.68 0.80
C THR A 189 -8.32 -3.79 1.84
N SER A 190 -8.98 -3.68 3.00
CA SER A 190 -9.01 -4.75 4.00
C SER A 190 -9.98 -5.87 3.62
N SER A 191 -10.76 -5.74 2.55
CA SER A 191 -11.80 -6.69 2.15
C SER A 191 -11.23 -7.85 1.32
N LEU A 192 -11.52 -9.08 1.72
CA LEU A 192 -11.16 -10.30 1.00
C LEU A 192 -12.06 -10.50 -0.24
N ASN A 193 -11.52 -11.04 -1.33
CA ASN A 193 -12.36 -11.61 -2.39
C ASN A 193 -12.92 -12.96 -1.92
N SER A 194 -14.16 -12.98 -1.42
CA SER A 194 -14.75 -14.19 -0.86
C SER A 194 -15.04 -15.28 -1.91
N ASP A 195 -15.20 -14.89 -3.18
CA ASP A 195 -15.42 -15.83 -4.28
C ASP A 195 -14.11 -16.50 -4.71
N ASN A 196 -12.98 -15.81 -4.56
CA ASN A 196 -11.64 -16.32 -4.84
C ASN A 196 -10.64 -15.87 -3.75
N PRO A 197 -10.48 -16.62 -2.65
CA PRO A 197 -9.70 -16.17 -1.49
C PRO A 197 -8.19 -16.10 -1.74
N VAL A 198 -7.68 -16.47 -2.92
CA VAL A 198 -6.28 -16.18 -3.31
C VAL A 198 -6.07 -14.69 -3.63
N GLU A 199 -7.16 -13.95 -3.81
CA GLU A 199 -7.19 -12.52 -4.11
C GLU A 199 -7.82 -11.70 -2.98
N ALA A 200 -7.51 -10.41 -2.98
CA ALA A 200 -8.20 -9.42 -2.16
C ALA A 200 -8.61 -8.23 -3.03
N TRP A 201 -9.60 -7.47 -2.56
CA TRP A 201 -10.02 -6.26 -3.25
C TRP A 201 -8.95 -5.18 -3.12
N CYS A 202 -8.70 -4.48 -4.22
CA CYS A 202 -7.86 -3.31 -4.29
C CYS A 202 -8.59 -2.16 -4.99
N PHE A 203 -8.15 -0.94 -4.70
CA PHE A 203 -8.60 0.27 -5.38
C PHE A 203 -7.54 0.70 -6.39
N SER A 204 -7.98 0.90 -7.63
CA SER A 204 -7.10 1.24 -8.75
C SER A 204 -7.52 2.54 -9.43
N PHE A 205 -6.55 3.35 -9.86
CA PHE A 205 -6.79 4.47 -10.75
C PHE A 205 -5.75 4.56 -11.88
N PHE A 206 -6.22 5.02 -13.04
CA PHE A 206 -5.44 5.21 -14.24
C PHE A 206 -5.65 6.65 -14.78
N PRO A 207 -4.59 7.40 -15.13
CA PRO A 207 -4.72 8.81 -15.50
C PRO A 207 -5.55 9.05 -16.78
N GLY A 208 -5.66 8.07 -17.68
CA GLY A 208 -6.34 8.19 -18.98
C GLY A 208 -5.67 9.22 -19.92
N GLY A 209 -5.83 9.06 -21.23
CA GLY A 209 -5.38 10.05 -22.22
C GLY A 209 -3.90 9.97 -22.63
N SER A 210 -3.46 10.93 -23.46
CA SER A 210 -2.30 10.91 -24.38
C SER A 210 -0.88 10.78 -23.77
N LEU A 211 -0.75 10.40 -22.50
CA LEU A 211 0.53 10.34 -21.78
C LEU A 211 1.04 8.90 -21.49
N GLY A 212 0.53 7.86 -22.15
CA GLY A 212 1.05 6.47 -22.02
C GLY A 212 0.31 5.40 -22.84
N TRP A 213 0.66 4.12 -22.70
CA TRP A 213 0.07 2.97 -23.43
C TRP A 213 -1.43 2.75 -23.16
N HIS A 214 -1.98 3.42 -22.14
CA HIS A 214 -3.42 3.47 -21.83
C HIS A 214 -4.14 4.63 -22.54
N THR A 215 -3.58 5.18 -23.63
CA THR A 215 -4.23 6.17 -24.50
C THR A 215 -5.61 5.74 -25.00
N GLY A 216 -5.94 4.46 -24.94
CA GLY A 216 -7.24 3.89 -25.33
C GLY A 216 -8.21 3.60 -24.18
N TRP A 217 -7.79 3.74 -22.91
CA TRP A 217 -8.69 3.56 -21.77
C TRP A 217 -9.13 4.94 -21.26
N PRO A 218 -10.45 5.21 -21.13
CA PRO A 218 -10.89 6.38 -20.38
C PRO A 218 -10.30 6.33 -18.97
N ARG A 219 -10.19 7.48 -18.28
CA ARG A 219 -9.84 7.52 -16.85
C ARG A 219 -10.73 6.49 -16.12
N SER A 220 -10.14 5.37 -15.70
CA SER A 220 -10.82 4.37 -14.88
C SER A 220 -10.36 4.54 -13.44
N ILE A 221 -11.36 4.50 -12.57
CA ILE A 221 -11.18 4.41 -11.13
C ILE A 221 -12.13 3.31 -10.71
N GLU A 222 -11.60 2.20 -10.23
CA GLU A 222 -12.38 0.97 -10.04
C GLU A 222 -11.86 0.18 -8.84
N THR A 223 -12.76 -0.61 -8.26
CA THR A 223 -12.41 -1.68 -7.33
C THR A 223 -12.25 -2.96 -8.14
N GLU A 224 -11.06 -3.56 -8.09
CA GLU A 224 -10.75 -4.83 -8.73
C GLU A 224 -10.12 -5.77 -7.69
N THR A 225 -9.72 -6.97 -8.11
CA THR A 225 -9.06 -7.94 -7.24
C THR A 225 -7.66 -8.25 -7.73
N LEU A 226 -6.73 -8.44 -6.80
CA LEU A 226 -5.35 -8.83 -7.08
C LEU A 226 -4.90 -9.94 -6.14
N PHE A 227 -3.92 -10.73 -6.59
CA PHE A 227 -3.31 -11.76 -5.77
C PHE A 227 -2.74 -11.16 -4.49
N ARG A 228 -3.09 -11.78 -3.36
CA ARG A 228 -2.73 -11.29 -2.02
C ARG A 228 -1.22 -11.23 -1.78
N SER A 229 -0.45 -11.98 -2.56
CA SER A 229 1.02 -11.96 -2.51
C SER A 229 1.65 -10.71 -3.11
N HIS A 230 0.92 -9.92 -3.92
CA HIS A 230 1.44 -8.70 -4.52
C HIS A 230 1.66 -7.61 -3.47
N GLY A 231 2.71 -6.81 -3.67
CA GLY A 231 2.98 -5.66 -2.83
C GLY A 231 2.18 -4.46 -3.31
N LEU A 232 1.25 -3.95 -2.50
CA LEU A 232 0.57 -2.68 -2.76
C LEU A 232 0.79 -1.73 -1.57
N PRO A 233 0.78 -0.42 -1.78
CA PRO A 233 0.75 0.55 -0.70
C PRO A 233 -0.59 0.52 0.04
N VAL A 234 -0.54 1.09 1.24
CA VAL A 234 -1.70 1.23 2.12
C VAL A 234 -1.93 2.70 2.41
N ARG A 235 -3.16 3.16 2.21
CA ARG A 235 -3.65 4.48 2.62
C ARG A 235 -4.61 4.30 3.81
N PRO A 236 -4.14 4.48 5.06
CA PRO A 236 -4.96 4.17 6.23
C PRO A 236 -6.16 5.10 6.43
N VAL A 237 -7.12 4.61 7.21
CA VAL A 237 -8.27 5.37 7.73
C VAL A 237 -8.40 5.20 9.24
N THR A 238 -9.14 6.10 9.88
CA THR A 238 -9.48 6.08 11.31
C THR A 238 -10.84 6.74 11.55
N ASP A 239 -11.47 6.47 12.69
CA ASP A 239 -12.79 7.01 13.05
C ASP A 239 -12.76 8.51 13.41
#